data_AF-A0A959ZYJ6-F1
#
_entry.id   AF-A0A959ZYJ6-F1
#
_cell.length_a   1.000
_cell.length_b   1.000
_cell.length_c   1.000
_cell.angle_alpha   90.00
_cell.angle_beta   90.00
_cell.angle_gamma   90.00
#
_symmetry.space_group_name_H-M   'P 1'
#
loop_
_entity.id
_entity.type
_entity.pdbx_description
1 polymer ?
#
loop_
_entity_poly.entity_id
_entity_poly.type
_entity_poly.pdbx_seq_one_letter_code
_entity_poly.pdbx_strand_id
1 'polypeptide(L)' 'MDTIFWIPIGVISLSVLLGLYLGARSTTATAKTGFFVALYLSVMVTFPLIAVGLATV' A
#
# COMPACT_ATOMS: atom_id res chain seq x y z
N MET A 1 19.63 -0.36 -9.35
CA MET A 1 18.43 -0.16 -8.50
C MET A 1 17.50 -1.31 -8.78
N ASP A 2 17.52 -2.29 -7.88
CA ASP A 2 16.88 -3.60 -8.06
C ASP A 2 15.39 -3.46 -8.28
N THR A 3 14.91 -4.10 -9.34
CA THR A 3 13.49 -4.12 -9.76
C THR A 3 12.56 -4.56 -8.62
N ILE A 4 13.09 -5.34 -7.67
CA ILE A 4 12.41 -5.83 -6.47
C ILE A 4 11.93 -4.67 -5.57
N PHE A 5 12.64 -3.55 -5.52
CA PHE A 5 12.27 -2.41 -4.68
C PHE A 5 11.08 -1.61 -5.22
N TRP A 6 10.84 -1.68 -6.53
CA TRP A 6 9.75 -0.94 -7.20
C TRP A 6 8.40 -1.62 -7.07
N ILE A 7 8.38 -2.94 -6.86
CA ILE A 7 7.14 -3.73 -6.74
C ILE A 7 6.34 -3.30 -5.50
N PRO A 8 6.93 -3.24 -4.28
CA PRO A 8 6.24 -2.74 -3.09
C PRO A 8 5.67 -1.34 -3.28
N ILE A 9 6.44 -0.43 -3.88
CA ILE A 9 6.03 0.96 -4.10
C ILE A 9 4.77 1.01 -4.97
N GLY A 10 4.76 0.30 -6.10
CA GLY A 10 3.60 0.23 -6.99
C GLY A 10 2.35 -0.33 -6.30
N VAL A 11 2.51 -1.42 -5.53
CA VAL A 11 1.41 -2.05 -4.78
C VAL A 11 0.85 -1.11 -3.73
N ILE A 12 1.69 -0.43 -2.94
CA ILE A 12 1.26 0.53 -1.93
C ILE A 12 0.52 1.70 -2.59
N SER A 13 1.08 2.28 -3.66
CA SER A 13 0.44 3.40 -4.36
C SER A 13 -0.96 3.04 -4.89
N LEU A 14 -1.10 1.91 -5.57
CA LEU A 14 -2.39 1.46 -6.10
C LEU A 14 -3.39 1.15 -4.97
N SER A 15 -2.94 0.49 -3.91
CA SER A 15 -3.79 0.14 -2.77
C SER A 15 -4.31 1.39 -2.08
N VAL A 16 -3.46 2.39 -1.88
CA VAL A 16 -3.82 3.67 -1.25
C VAL A 16 -4.84 4.44 -2.10
N LEU A 17 -4.65 4.51 -3.42
CA LEU A 17 -5.60 5.14 -4.34
C LEU A 17 -6.96 4.43 -4.32
N LEU A 18 -6.95 3.09 -4.31
CA LEU A 18 -8.16 2.28 -4.19
C LEU A 18 -8.86 2.50 -2.84
N GLY A 19 -8.10 2.50 -1.74
CA GLY A 19 -8.62 2.76 -0.40
C GLY A 19 -9.24 4.15 -0.26
N LEU A 20 -8.60 5.18 -0.82
CA LEU A 20 -9.15 6.54 -0.91
C LEU A 20 -10.47 6.56 -1.67
N TYR A 21 -10.52 5.92 -2.84
CA TYR A 21 -11.72 5.87 -3.67
C TYR A 21 -12.88 5.15 -2.97
N LEU A 22 -12.62 3.98 -2.37
CA LEU A 22 -13.62 3.22 -1.63
C LEU A 22 -14.08 3.95 -0.37
N GLY A 23 -13.16 4.57 0.36
CA GLY A 23 -13.46 5.37 1.55
C GLY A 23 -14.29 6.61 1.22
N ALA A 24 -14.04 7.27 0.08
CA ALA A 24 -14.82 8.42 -0.38
C ALA A 24 -16.24 8.05 -0.81
N ARG A 25 -16.47 6.80 -1.23
CA ARG A 25 -17.78 6.26 -1.61
C ARG A 25 -18.53 5.55 -0.48
N SER A 26 -17.89 5.38 0.68
CA SER A 26 -18.49 4.69 1.81
C SER A 26 -19.51 5.57 2.52
N THR A 27 -20.62 4.98 2.98
CA THR A 27 -21.63 5.65 3.81
C THR A 27 -21.30 5.58 5.31
N THR A 28 -20.38 4.70 5.70
CA THR A 28 -20.02 4.42 7.11
C THR A 28 -18.58 4.79 7.45
N ALA A 29 -17.74 5.01 6.45
CA ALA A 29 -16.33 5.39 6.60
C ALA A 29 -16.01 6.65 5.80
N THR A 30 -14.83 7.22 6.03
CA THR A 30 -14.35 8.41 5.30
C THR A 30 -13.21 8.04 4.35
N ALA A 31 -12.94 8.91 3.37
CA ALA A 31 -11.76 8.80 2.51
C ALA A 31 -10.45 8.68 3.33
N LYS A 32 -10.36 9.44 4.43
CA LYS A 32 -9.22 9.37 5.35
C LYS A 32 -9.07 7.99 5.98
N THR A 33 -10.17 7.39 6.44
CA THR A 33 -10.16 6.03 6.99
C THR A 33 -9.71 5.02 5.93
N GLY A 34 -10.26 5.11 4.71
CA GLY A 34 -9.87 4.25 3.59
C GLY A 34 -8.39 4.35 3.22
N PHE A 35 -7.83 5.56 3.20
CA PHE A 35 -6.40 5.81 3.02
C PHE A 35 -5.56 5.08 4.07
N PHE A 36 -5.85 5.29 5.36
CA PHE A 36 -5.05 4.71 6.44
C PHE A 36 -5.12 3.18 6.48
N VAL A 37 -6.32 2.62 6.27
CA VAL A 37 -6.50 1.17 6.23
C VAL A 37 -5.75 0.55 5.06
N ALA A 38 -5.88 1.12 3.86
CA ALA A 38 -5.20 0.58 2.68
C ALA A 38 -3.67 0.78 2.75
N LEU A 39 -3.19 1.90 3.29
CA LEU A 39 -1.77 2.12 3.54
C LEU A 39 -1.23 1.06 4.52
N TYR A 40 -1.90 0.85 5.65
CA TYR A 40 -1.48 -0.13 6.64
C TYR A 40 -1.44 -1.55 6.06
N LEU A 41 -2.52 -2.00 5.41
CA LEU A 41 -2.61 -3.34 4.84
C LEU A 41 -1.58 -3.56 3.73
N SER A 42 -1.41 -2.60 2.83
CA SER A 42 -0.45 -2.74 1.73
C SER A 42 0.99 -2.78 2.21
N VAL A 43 1.36 -1.98 3.23
CA VAL A 43 2.68 -2.06 3.87
C VAL A 43 2.89 -3.43 4.52
N MET A 44 1.89 -3.96 5.23
CA MET A 44 1.98 -5.27 5.87
C MET A 44 2.14 -6.41 4.85
N VAL A 45 1.39 -6.36 3.74
CA VAL A 45 1.46 -7.37 2.67
C VAL A 45 2.77 -7.30 1.91
N THR A 46 3.32 -6.10 1.69
CA THR A 46 4.56 -5.91 0.92
C THR A 46 5.82 -6.00 1.79
N PHE A 47 5.69 -6.07 3.11
CA PHE A 47 6.82 -6.15 4.04
C PHE A 47 7.86 -7.22 3.69
N PRO A 48 7.49 -8.47 3.33
CA PRO A 48 8.47 -9.49 2.95
C PRO A 48 9.29 -9.10 1.70
N LEU A 49 8.66 -8.46 0.72
CA LEU A 49 9.33 -8.01 -0.51
C LEU A 49 10.29 -6.84 -0.23
N ILE A 50 9.89 -5.93 0.66
CA ILE A 50 10.76 -4.83 1.13
C ILE A 50 11.97 -5.41 1.86
N ALA A 51 11.76 -6.41 2.74
CA ALA A 51 12.83 -7.07 3.48
C ALA A 51 13.81 -7.81 2.55
N VAL A 52 13.31 -8.53 1.53
CA VAL A 52 14.16 -9.16 0.51
C VAL A 52 14.95 -8.09 -0.24
N GLY A 53 14.30 -7.01 -0.70
CA GLY A 53 14.97 -5.92 -1.40
C GLY A 53 16.10 -5.30 -0.57
N LEU A 54 15.89 -5.06 0.72
CA LEU A 54 16.93 -4.56 1.64
C LEU A 54 18.06 -5.54 1.90
N ALA A 55 17.78 -6.84 1.95
CA ALA A 55 18.79 -7.87 2.17
C ALA A 55 19.67 -8.12 0.93
N THR A 56 19.21 -7.73 -0.25
CA THR A 56 19.90 -7.92 -1.53
C THR A 56 20.63 -6.67 -2.05
N VAL A 57 20.59 -5.55 -1.31
CA VAL A 57 21.26 -4.28 -1.64
C VAL A 57 22.67 -4.24 -1.06
#